data_AF-D7BMX7-F1
#
_entry.id   AF-D7BMX7-F1
#
_cell.length_a   1.000
_cell.length_b   1.000
_cell.length_c   1.000
_cell.angle_alpha   90.00
_cell.angle_beta   90.00
_cell.angle_gamma   90.00
#
_symmetry.space_group_name_H-M   'P 1'
#
loop_
_entity.id
_entity.type
_entity.pdbx_description
1 polymer ?
#
loop_
_entity_poly.entity_id
_entity_poly.type
_entity_poly.pdbx_seq_one_letter_code
_entity_poly.pdbx_strand_id
1 'polypeptide(L)'
;MKPIRYKLDYDWVWSHNSLGTRTLRLIIKDDDPAKLRTAVTSYIRSLPTDANGIAGRGGWAIYPNVNESTPNAIVIDIVSGGEDVADGIEDGADYAYNHLRKTAGITLEWRQLED
;
A
#
# COMPACT_ATOMS: atom_id res chain seq x y z
N MET A 1 -16.70 -1.90 -9.18
CA MET A 1 -16.81 -2.78 -7.98
C MET A 1 -16.48 -1.97 -6.75
N LYS A 2 -16.78 -2.46 -5.53
CA LYS A 2 -16.27 -1.83 -4.30
C LYS A 2 -14.87 -2.36 -4.02
N PRO A 3 -13.92 -1.52 -3.57
CA PRO A 3 -12.59 -1.99 -3.22
C PRO A 3 -12.66 -2.95 -2.03
N ILE A 4 -11.78 -3.95 -2.03
CA ILE A 4 -11.69 -4.99 -1.00
C ILE A 4 -10.65 -4.54 0.04
N ARG A 5 -11.00 -4.67 1.32
CA ARG A 5 -10.07 -4.42 2.43
C ARG A 5 -9.09 -5.59 2.52
N TYR A 6 -7.81 -5.30 2.70
CA TYR A 6 -6.82 -6.33 2.98
C TYR A 6 -7.16 -7.06 4.29
N LYS A 7 -6.86 -8.35 4.36
CA LYS A 7 -6.90 -9.13 5.61
C LYS A 7 -5.50 -9.66 5.84
N LEU A 8 -4.94 -9.36 7.02
CA LEU A 8 -3.60 -9.77 7.37
C LEU A 8 -3.46 -11.31 7.31
N ASP A 9 -2.36 -11.74 6.71
CA ASP A 9 -1.92 -13.12 6.68
C ASP A 9 -0.71 -13.27 7.60
N TYR A 10 -0.94 -13.84 8.78
CA TYR A 10 0.10 -14.04 9.77
C TYR A 10 1.13 -15.09 9.35
N ASP A 11 0.75 -16.07 8.54
CA ASP A 11 1.68 -17.11 8.08
C ASP A 11 2.69 -16.51 7.10
N TRP A 12 2.25 -15.59 6.23
CA TRP A 12 3.15 -14.83 5.36
C TRP A 12 4.05 -13.86 6.14
N VAL A 13 3.48 -13.11 7.10
CA VAL A 13 4.27 -12.16 7.90
C VAL A 13 5.39 -12.88 8.65
N TRP A 14 5.10 -14.03 9.26
CA TRP A 14 6.05 -14.78 10.10
C TRP A 14 6.75 -15.94 9.40
N SER A 15 6.69 -16.00 8.06
CA SER A 15 7.41 -17.01 7.30
C SER A 15 8.92 -16.90 7.56
N HIS A 16 9.58 -18.07 7.67
CA HIS A 16 10.86 -18.29 8.39
C HIS A 16 12.11 -17.54 7.88
N ASN A 17 11.98 -16.67 6.86
CA ASN A 17 13.09 -15.96 6.22
C ASN A 17 12.96 -14.42 6.24
N SER A 18 12.05 -13.83 7.02
CA SER A 18 11.92 -12.37 7.05
C SER A 18 13.16 -11.70 7.65
N LEU A 19 13.90 -10.91 6.87
CA LEU A 19 14.98 -10.03 7.34
C LEU A 19 14.47 -8.85 8.20
N GLY A 20 13.33 -9.01 8.88
CA GLY A 20 12.69 -7.99 9.70
C GLY A 20 11.82 -6.99 8.94
N THR A 21 11.61 -7.18 7.63
CA THR A 21 10.73 -6.35 6.81
C THR A 21 9.74 -7.18 5.98
N ARG A 22 8.58 -6.59 5.68
CA ARG A 22 7.57 -7.14 4.76
C ARG A 22 7.11 -6.06 3.80
N THR A 23 6.83 -6.49 2.57
CA THR A 23 6.28 -5.62 1.53
C THR A 23 4.92 -6.14 1.07
N LEU A 24 3.88 -5.34 1.31
CA LEU A 24 2.56 -5.53 0.73
C LEU A 24 2.40 -4.59 -0.47
N ARG A 25 2.30 -5.16 -1.67
CA ARG A 25 2.05 -4.41 -2.89
C ARG A 25 0.56 -4.11 -3.04
N LEU A 26 0.26 -2.85 -3.29
CA LEU A 26 -1.06 -2.32 -3.59
C LEU A 26 -1.12 -1.88 -5.05
N ILE A 27 -2.02 -2.48 -5.82
CA ILE A 27 -2.30 -2.13 -7.22
C ILE A 27 -3.66 -1.43 -7.25
N ILE A 28 -3.66 -0.16 -7.64
CA ILE A 28 -4.83 0.71 -7.62
C ILE A 28 -5.27 0.89 -9.06
N LYS A 29 -6.49 0.47 -9.41
CA LYS A 29 -6.99 0.44 -10.79
C LYS A 29 -8.19 1.36 -11.00
N ASP A 30 -8.21 2.05 -12.14
CA ASP A 30 -9.36 2.78 -12.66
C ASP A 30 -9.19 3.10 -14.15
N ASP A 31 -10.29 3.05 -14.92
CA ASP A 31 -10.28 3.36 -16.36
C ASP A 31 -10.06 4.85 -16.68
N ASP A 32 -10.23 5.74 -15.69
CA ASP A 32 -9.90 7.16 -15.80
C ASP A 32 -8.52 7.45 -15.17
N PRO A 33 -7.48 7.68 -15.99
CA PRO A 33 -6.12 7.92 -15.49
C PRO A 33 -5.98 9.23 -14.70
N ALA A 34 -6.79 10.25 -14.98
CA ALA A 34 -6.72 11.52 -14.28
C ALA A 34 -7.31 11.40 -12.87
N LYS A 35 -8.44 10.68 -12.75
CA LYS A 35 -9.04 10.34 -11.46
C LYS A 35 -8.11 9.45 -10.63
N LEU A 36 -7.50 8.44 -11.26
CA LEU A 36 -6.54 7.55 -10.60
C LEU A 36 -5.35 8.33 -10.02
N ARG A 37 -4.72 9.20 -10.82
CA ARG A 37 -3.61 10.07 -10.38
C ARG A 37 -4.02 10.99 -9.24
N THR A 38 -5.22 11.57 -9.32
CA THR A 38 -5.74 12.48 -8.28
C THR A 38 -5.95 11.75 -6.96
N ALA A 39 -6.57 10.56 -7.00
CA ALA A 39 -6.83 9.75 -5.82
C ALA A 39 -5.53 9.32 -5.13
N VAL A 40 -4.57 8.81 -5.90
CA VAL A 40 -3.26 8.40 -5.37
C VAL A 40 -2.47 9.58 -4.83
N THR A 41 -2.44 10.71 -5.53
CA THR A 41 -1.75 11.91 -5.05
C THR A 41 -2.37 12.43 -3.74
N SER A 42 -3.70 12.42 -3.64
CA SER A 42 -4.39 12.79 -2.40
C SER A 42 -4.07 11.83 -1.25
N TYR A 43 -4.00 10.53 -1.54
CA TYR A 43 -3.60 9.51 -0.57
C TYR A 43 -2.17 9.75 -0.04
N ILE A 44 -1.19 9.89 -0.92
CA ILE A 44 0.21 10.10 -0.54
C ILE A 44 0.35 11.38 0.30
N ARG A 45 -0.31 12.48 -0.11
CA ARG A 45 -0.29 13.77 0.60
C ARG A 45 -1.00 13.76 1.96
N SER A 46 -1.81 12.74 2.24
CA SER A 46 -2.47 12.62 3.55
C SER A 46 -1.56 12.04 4.63
N LEU A 47 -0.43 11.45 4.23
CA LEU A 47 0.56 10.87 5.14
C LEU A 47 1.59 11.92 5.56
N PRO A 48 2.11 11.83 6.80
CA PRO A 48 3.29 12.58 7.16
C PRO A 48 4.50 12.07 6.37
N THR A 49 5.46 12.97 6.14
CA THR A 49 6.73 12.66 5.47
C THR A 49 7.88 12.78 6.45
N ASP A 50 8.82 11.85 6.40
CA ASP A 50 10.07 11.95 7.16
C ASP A 50 11.04 13.00 6.57
N ALA A 51 12.22 13.12 7.16
CA ALA A 51 13.26 14.07 6.71
C ALA A 51 13.79 13.76 5.29
N ASN A 52 13.58 12.55 4.78
CA ASN A 52 13.96 12.14 3.43
C ASN A 52 12.80 12.29 2.43
N GLY A 53 11.65 12.79 2.88
CA GLY A 53 10.45 12.92 2.05
C GLY A 53 9.67 11.62 1.84
N ILE A 54 9.97 10.57 2.62
CA ILE A 54 9.25 9.29 2.54
C ILE A 54 7.94 9.42 3.33
N ALA A 55 6.84 9.16 2.64
CA ALA A 55 5.50 9.16 3.22
C ALA A 55 5.25 7.86 3.99
N GLY A 56 4.81 7.97 5.25
CA GLY A 56 4.62 6.82 6.12
C GLY A 56 4.29 7.24 7.54
N ARG A 57 4.01 6.27 8.41
CA ARG A 57 3.81 6.49 9.85
C ARG A 57 3.94 5.17 10.60
N GLY A 58 4.18 5.22 11.90
CA GLY A 58 3.99 4.05 12.78
C GLY A 58 4.71 2.77 12.33
N GLY A 59 5.96 2.88 11.86
CA GLY A 59 6.77 1.71 11.46
C GLY A 59 6.49 1.18 10.04
N TRP A 60 5.68 1.87 9.24
CA TRP A 60 5.51 1.57 7.82
C TRP A 60 5.66 2.81 6.93
N ALA A 61 6.03 2.58 5.68
CA ALA A 61 6.18 3.62 4.67
C ALA A 61 5.67 3.14 3.31
N ILE A 62 5.44 4.08 2.40
CA ILE A 62 5.03 3.78 1.02
C ILE A 62 6.10 4.17 0.00
N TYR A 63 6.23 3.32 -1.01
CA TYR A 63 7.14 3.50 -2.12
C TYR A 63 6.38 3.33 -3.44
N PRO A 64 6.21 4.38 -4.25
CA PRO A 64 5.65 4.25 -5.58
C PRO A 64 6.51 3.29 -6.42
N ASN A 65 5.90 2.25 -6.99
CA ASN A 65 6.61 1.28 -7.79
C ASN A 65 6.58 1.70 -9.27
N VAL A 66 7.69 2.25 -9.74
CA VAL A 66 7.84 2.71 -11.13
C VAL A 66 8.26 1.60 -12.10
N ASN A 67 8.62 0.42 -11.58
CA ASN A 67 9.11 -0.70 -12.37
C ASN A 67 7.97 -1.63 -12.83
N GLU A 68 6.85 -1.68 -12.10
CA GLU A 68 5.67 -2.44 -12.51
C GLU A 68 4.70 -1.56 -13.32
N SER A 69 4.59 -1.85 -14.62
CA SER A 69 3.62 -1.20 -15.50
C SER A 69 2.41 -2.11 -15.69
N THR A 70 1.32 -1.78 -15.00
CA THR A 70 0.00 -2.41 -15.22
C THR A 70 -0.91 -1.39 -15.92
N PRO A 71 -1.58 -1.74 -17.03
CA PRO A 71 -2.51 -0.84 -17.70
C PRO A 71 -3.58 -0.31 -16.74
N ASN A 72 -3.88 0.98 -16.84
CA ASN A 72 -4.90 1.65 -16.02
C ASN A 72 -4.70 1.46 -14.50
N ALA A 73 -3.44 1.36 -14.07
CA ALA A 73 -3.10 1.14 -12.67
C ALA A 73 -1.92 2.01 -12.18
N ILE A 74 -1.91 2.25 -10.87
CA ILE A 74 -0.75 2.76 -10.13
C ILE A 74 -0.40 1.73 -9.08
N VAL A 75 0.89 1.39 -9.00
CA VAL A 75 1.42 0.40 -8.07
C VAL A 75 2.21 1.10 -6.97
N ILE A 76 1.93 0.74 -5.71
CA ILE A 76 2.60 1.27 -4.52
C ILE A 76 2.95 0.09 -3.63
N ASP A 77 4.17 0.10 -3.09
CA ASP A 77 4.62 -0.87 -2.11
C ASP A 77 4.47 -0.27 -0.71
N ILE A 78 3.72 -0.94 0.16
CA ILE A 78 3.62 -0.66 1.60
C ILE A 78 4.67 -1.54 2.27
N VAL A 79 5.68 -0.92 2.85
CA VAL A 79 6.79 -1.61 3.50
C VAL A 79 6.71 -1.36 4.99
N SER A 80 6.70 -2.44 5.78
CA SER A 80 6.80 -2.37 7.23
C SER A 80 8.02 -3.14 7.71
N GLY A 81 8.67 -2.63 8.76
CA GLY A 81 9.83 -3.24 9.37
C GLY A 81 9.88 -3.01 10.88
N GLY A 82 10.78 -3.72 11.56
CA GLY A 82 11.01 -3.58 13.00
C GLY A 82 10.31 -4.68 13.82
N GLU A 83 10.00 -4.38 15.08
CA GLU A 83 9.43 -5.36 16.01
C GLU A 83 7.95 -5.68 15.70
N ASP A 84 7.23 -4.74 15.07
CA ASP A 84 5.77 -4.80 14.86
C ASP A 84 5.37 -4.81 13.37
N VAL A 85 6.00 -5.68 12.57
CA VAL A 85 5.76 -5.77 11.11
C VAL A 85 4.29 -6.06 10.76
N ALA A 86 3.65 -6.93 11.53
CA ALA A 86 2.24 -7.28 11.35
C ALA A 86 1.33 -6.05 11.46
N ASP A 87 1.51 -5.27 12.54
CA ASP A 87 0.72 -4.09 12.84
C ASP A 87 0.98 -2.97 11.81
N GLY A 88 2.22 -2.80 11.37
CA GLY A 88 2.55 -1.82 10.35
C GLY A 88 1.95 -2.16 8.98
N ILE A 89 1.93 -3.44 8.58
CA ILE A 89 1.23 -3.87 7.36
C ILE A 89 -0.28 -3.65 7.49
N GLU A 90 -0.88 -4.01 8.62
CA GLU A 90 -2.32 -3.85 8.84
C GLU A 90 -2.72 -2.37 8.85
N ASP A 91 -2.03 -1.49 9.61
CA ASP A 91 -2.31 -0.05 9.64
C ASP A 91 -2.09 0.59 8.26
N GLY A 92 -1.01 0.24 7.56
CA GLY A 92 -0.75 0.74 6.21
C GLY A 92 -1.84 0.38 5.21
N ALA A 93 -2.26 -0.89 5.21
CA ALA A 93 -3.31 -1.37 4.33
C ALA A 93 -4.68 -0.76 4.68
N ASP A 94 -4.99 -0.63 5.97
CA ASP A 94 -6.22 0.00 6.46
C ASP A 94 -6.29 1.47 6.13
N TYR A 95 -5.19 2.20 6.30
CA TYR A 95 -5.10 3.61 5.98
C TYR A 95 -5.31 3.82 4.47
N ALA A 96 -4.63 3.02 3.63
CA ALA A 96 -4.83 3.04 2.18
C ALA A 96 -6.28 2.73 1.79
N TYR A 97 -6.85 1.65 2.33
CA TYR A 97 -8.23 1.25 2.08
C TYR A 97 -9.22 2.36 2.45
N ASN A 98 -9.12 2.90 3.67
CA ASN A 98 -10.04 3.92 4.17
C ASN A 98 -9.97 5.23 3.39
N HIS A 99 -8.81 5.58 2.84
CA HIS A 99 -8.65 6.75 1.99
C HIS A 99 -9.17 6.51 0.58
N LEU A 100 -8.68 5.47 -0.10
CA LEU A 100 -8.95 5.20 -1.51
C LEU A 100 -10.38 4.75 -1.77
N ARG A 101 -11.05 4.09 -0.81
CA ARG A 101 -12.46 3.67 -0.97
C ARG A 101 -13.45 4.83 -1.13
N LYS A 102 -13.03 6.05 -0.83
CA LYS A 102 -13.83 7.27 -1.00
C LYS A 102 -13.93 7.68 -2.48
N THR A 103 -13.05 7.18 -3.34
CA THR A 103 -13.08 7.46 -4.78
C THR A 103 -13.92 6.42 -5.50
N ALA A 104 -15.00 6.87 -6.15
CA ALA A 104 -15.90 6.00 -6.88
C ALA A 104 -15.22 5.33 -8.10
N GLY A 105 -15.40 4.01 -8.22
CA GLY A 105 -14.90 3.21 -9.35
C GLY A 105 -13.54 2.54 -9.10
N ILE A 106 -12.75 3.02 -8.12
CA ILE A 106 -11.44 2.45 -7.84
C ILE A 106 -11.55 1.00 -7.35
N THR A 107 -10.67 0.17 -7.89
CA THR A 107 -10.43 -1.20 -7.41
C THR A 107 -9.04 -1.27 -6.78
N LEU A 108 -8.92 -2.05 -5.71
CA LEU A 108 -7.65 -2.33 -5.03
C LEU A 108 -7.36 -3.82 -5.14
N GLU A 109 -6.15 -4.15 -5.57
CA GLU A 109 -5.60 -5.50 -5.53
C GLU A 109 -4.38 -5.51 -4.60
N TRP A 110 -4.30 -6.55 -3.77
CA TRP A 110 -3.26 -6.72 -2.77
C TRP A 110 -2.39 -7.91 -3.15
N ARG A 111 -1.07 -7.74 -3.11
CA ARG A 111 -0.11 -8.80 -3.38
C ARG A 111 0.96 -8.80 -2.30
N GLN A 112 1.02 -9.88 -1.54
CA GLN A 112 2.11 -10.16 -0.62
C GLN A 112 3.36 -10.51 -1.43
N LEU A 113 4.48 -9.84 -1.16
CA LEU A 113 5.75 -10.17 -1.81
C LEU A 113 6.53 -11.14 -0.92
N GLU A 114 7.13 -12.14 -1.54
CA GLU A 114 8.14 -12.99 -0.92
C GLU A 114 9.51 -12.39 -1.26
N ASP A 115 10.39 -12.33 -0.26
CA ASP A 115 11.79 -11.91 -0.43
C ASP A 115 12.61 -13.00 -1.16
#